data_AF-A0A0D2Y9J7-F1
#
_entry.id   AF-A0A0D2Y9J7-F1
#
_cell.length_a   1.000
_cell.length_b   1.000
_cell.length_c   1.000
_cell.angle_alpha   90.00
_cell.angle_beta   90.00
_cell.angle_gamma   90.00
#
_symmetry.space_group_name_H-M   'P 1'
#
loop_
_entity.id
_entity.type
_entity.pdbx_description
1 polymer ?
#
loop_
_entity_poly.entity_id
_entity_poly.type
_entity_poly.pdbx_seq_one_letter_code
_entity_poly.pdbx_strand_id
1 'polypeptide(L)'
;MSTGQLTAGGELLHYNTNGLSAWAITVSVFTLLWLTGAVDPSIIARYWGSLIIVFNSYGYILSVIAYVKAYHAPSHSRDRTFSGSALYDFLMGIEFNPRFGQGWDWKLFHNGRPGIIGWSLINISYGALQYQIHGYITNSMVLINLFQAVYVVDFFVNESW
;
A
#
# COMPACT_ATOMS: atom_id res chain seq x y z
N MET A 1 -18.47 -5.00 -6.04
CA MET A 1 -17.63 -5.90 -5.24
C MET A 1 -17.08 -6.95 -6.18
N SER A 2 -15.77 -7.16 -6.14
CA SER A 2 -15.08 -8.11 -7.01
C SER A 2 -14.85 -9.41 -6.24
N THR A 3 -14.84 -10.53 -6.94
CA THR A 3 -14.58 -11.86 -6.36
C THR A 3 -13.14 -12.27 -6.65
N GLY A 4 -12.43 -12.73 -5.63
CA GLY A 4 -11.12 -13.34 -5.82
C GLY A 4 -11.22 -14.76 -6.38
N GLN A 5 -10.06 -15.39 -6.49
CA GLN A 5 -9.96 -16.80 -6.85
C GLN A 5 -10.35 -17.69 -5.67
N LEU A 6 -10.88 -18.87 -5.97
CA LEU A 6 -11.18 -19.90 -4.97
C LEU A 6 -9.88 -20.39 -4.33
N THR A 7 -9.78 -20.31 -3.01
CA THR A 7 -8.59 -20.78 -2.28
C THR A 7 -8.55 -22.31 -2.21
N ALA A 8 -7.38 -22.88 -1.88
CA ALA A 8 -7.23 -24.31 -1.66
C ALA A 8 -8.12 -24.83 -0.50
N GLY A 9 -8.38 -24.00 0.51
CA GLY A 9 -9.33 -24.29 1.58
C GLY A 9 -10.81 -24.14 1.19
N GLY A 10 -11.10 -23.71 -0.04
CA GLY A 10 -12.45 -23.61 -0.60
C GLY A 10 -13.16 -22.29 -0.27
N GLU A 11 -12.43 -21.24 0.11
CA GLU A 11 -12.99 -19.94 0.43
C GLU A 11 -13.04 -19.06 -0.83
N LEU A 12 -14.23 -18.54 -1.16
CA LEU A 12 -14.41 -17.57 -2.24
C LEU A 12 -14.55 -16.18 -1.64
N LEU A 13 -13.51 -15.37 -1.82
CA LEU A 13 -13.36 -14.12 -1.10
C LEU A 13 -13.90 -12.92 -1.89
N HIS A 14 -14.67 -12.07 -1.22
CA HIS A 14 -15.13 -10.80 -1.78
C HIS A 14 -14.19 -9.65 -1.40
N TYR A 15 -14.01 -8.73 -2.35
CA TYR A 15 -13.12 -7.57 -2.22
C TYR A 15 -13.84 -6.28 -2.62
N ASN A 16 -13.54 -5.22 -1.88
CA ASN A 16 -13.92 -3.86 -2.25
C ASN A 16 -12.79 -3.21 -3.06
N THR A 17 -12.88 -3.32 -4.38
CA THR A 17 -11.92 -2.74 -5.34
C THR A 17 -12.32 -1.30 -5.67
N ASN A 18 -12.12 -0.40 -4.70
CA ASN A 18 -12.37 1.03 -4.83
C ASN A 18 -11.08 1.86 -4.92
N GLY A 19 -9.98 1.24 -5.37
CA GLY A 19 -8.64 1.81 -5.35
C GLY A 19 -8.51 3.09 -6.15
N LEU A 20 -9.15 3.17 -7.32
CA LEU A 20 -9.13 4.39 -8.13
C LEU A 20 -9.76 5.58 -7.40
N SER A 21 -10.91 5.35 -6.72
CA SER A 21 -11.56 6.40 -5.91
C SER A 21 -10.71 6.78 -4.70
N ALA A 22 -10.09 5.81 -4.03
CA ALA A 22 -9.20 6.06 -2.89
C ALA A 22 -7.95 6.86 -3.30
N TRP A 23 -7.37 6.53 -4.46
CA TRP A 23 -6.25 7.27 -5.04
C TRP A 23 -6.65 8.71 -5.37
N ALA A 24 -7.77 8.91 -6.07
CA ALA A 24 -8.26 10.23 -6.45
C ALA A 24 -8.54 11.12 -5.23
N ILE A 25 -9.20 10.57 -4.21
CA ILE A 25 -9.46 11.27 -2.94
C ILE A 25 -8.13 11.62 -2.26
N THR A 26 -7.19 10.68 -2.15
CA THR A 26 -5.92 10.91 -1.46
C THR A 26 -5.10 12.00 -2.14
N VAL A 27 -4.96 11.95 -3.47
CA VAL A 27 -4.21 12.96 -4.24
C VAL A 27 -4.92 14.32 -4.18
N SER A 28 -6.26 14.34 -4.27
CA SER A 28 -7.04 15.57 -4.17
C SER A 28 -6.89 16.22 -2.79
N VAL A 29 -7.01 15.44 -1.70
CA VAL A 29 -6.83 15.93 -0.33
C VAL A 29 -5.41 16.43 -0.13
N PHE A 30 -4.39 15.70 -0.58
CA PHE A 30 -3.00 16.15 -0.49
C PHE A 30 -2.77 17.47 -1.24
N THR A 31 -3.35 17.60 -2.43
CA THR A 31 -3.27 18.83 -3.24
C THR A 31 -3.99 19.99 -2.57
N LEU A 32 -5.17 19.78 -1.99
CA LEU A 32 -5.90 20.80 -1.23
C LEU A 32 -5.14 21.25 0.01
N LEU A 33 -4.54 20.32 0.76
CA LEU A 33 -3.69 20.64 1.92
C LEU A 33 -2.46 21.45 1.52
N TRP A 34 -1.89 21.16 0.35
CA TRP A 34 -0.82 21.98 -0.21
C TRP A 34 -1.30 23.38 -0.60
N LEU A 35 -2.39 23.50 -1.36
CA LEU A 35 -2.92 24.79 -1.83
C LEU A 35 -3.35 25.71 -0.68
N THR A 36 -3.83 25.14 0.42
CA THR A 36 -4.17 25.89 1.65
C THR A 36 -2.95 26.26 2.50
N GLY A 37 -1.75 25.79 2.13
CA GLY A 37 -0.53 25.98 2.90
C GLY A 37 -0.46 25.17 4.19
N ALA A 38 -1.41 24.26 4.42
CA ALA A 38 -1.46 23.41 5.60
C ALA A 38 -0.33 22.36 5.61
N VAL A 39 0.11 21.92 4.42
CA VAL A 39 1.18 20.94 4.25
C VAL A 39 2.18 21.41 3.20
N ASP A 40 3.48 21.28 3.50
CA ASP A 40 4.54 21.45 2.50
C ASP A 40 4.48 20.26 1.53
N PRO A 41 4.34 20.48 0.21
CA PRO A 41 4.28 19.39 -0.77
C PRO A 41 5.55 18.51 -0.73
N SER A 42 6.69 19.05 -0.30
CA SER A 42 7.95 18.32 -0.16
C SER A 42 8.09 17.52 1.14
N ILE A 43 7.05 17.49 2.01
CA ILE A 43 7.12 16.87 3.35
C ILE A 43 7.62 15.43 3.34
N ILE A 44 7.15 14.60 2.41
CA ILE A 44 7.54 13.19 2.32
C ILE A 44 9.02 13.08 1.95
N ALA A 45 9.46 13.86 0.95
CA ALA A 45 10.85 13.86 0.51
C ALA A 45 11.80 14.40 1.61
N ARG A 46 11.39 15.43 2.36
CA ARG A 46 12.18 15.99 3.48
C ARG A 46 12.36 15.00 4.63
N TYR A 47 11.32 14.25 4.98
CA TYR A 47 11.34 13.28 6.07
C TYR A 47 11.64 11.84 5.62
N TRP A 48 12.11 11.64 4.40
CA TRP A 48 12.29 10.33 3.79
C TRP A 48 13.06 9.33 4.66
N GLY A 49 14.19 9.77 5.25
CA GLY A 49 15.00 8.92 6.12
C GLY A 49 14.24 8.45 7.38
N SER A 50 13.43 9.32 7.98
CA SER A 50 12.59 8.95 9.12
C SER A 50 11.47 8.01 8.71
N LEU A 51 10.85 8.24 7.55
CA LEU A 51 9.80 7.37 7.01
C LEU A 51 10.33 5.96 6.73
N ILE A 52 11.54 5.80 6.20
CA ILE A 52 12.16 4.48 6.00
C ILE A 52 12.19 3.70 7.32
N ILE A 53 12.63 4.32 8.42
CA ILE A 53 12.71 3.66 9.73
C ILE A 53 11.30 3.28 10.19
N VAL A 54 10.34 4.22 10.15
CA VAL A 54 8.96 3.99 10.58
C VAL A 54 8.30 2.86 9.79
N PHE A 55 8.41 2.85 8.46
CA PHE A 55 7.81 1.81 7.63
C PHE A 55 8.48 0.44 7.80
N ASN A 56 9.80 0.38 8.04
CA ASN A 56 10.47 -0.89 8.35
C ASN A 56 10.02 -1.43 9.71
N SER A 57 10.01 -0.59 10.76
CA SER A 57 9.49 -0.98 12.07
C SER A 57 8.04 -1.45 11.99
N TYR A 58 7.20 -0.72 11.25
CA TYR A 58 5.82 -1.11 10.99
C TYR A 58 5.72 -2.48 10.30
N GLY A 59 6.53 -2.73 9.28
CA GLY A 59 6.55 -4.01 8.57
C GLY A 59 6.89 -5.19 9.48
N TYR A 60 7.92 -5.07 10.33
CA TYR A 60 8.26 -6.12 11.30
C TYR A 60 7.15 -6.36 12.32
N ILE A 61 6.57 -5.27 12.86
CA ILE A 61 5.45 -5.37 13.81
C ILE A 61 4.26 -6.06 13.15
N LEU A 62 3.90 -5.67 11.92
CA LEU A 62 2.79 -6.27 11.18
C LEU A 62 3.00 -7.76 10.92
N SER A 63 4.22 -8.17 10.55
CA SER A 63 4.55 -9.59 10.37
C SER A 63 4.44 -10.40 11.66
N VAL A 64 4.88 -9.84 12.80
CA VAL A 64 4.69 -10.48 14.12
C VAL A 64 3.20 -10.62 14.45
N ILE A 65 2.41 -9.57 14.24
CA ILE A 65 0.97 -9.62 14.49
C ILE A 65 0.30 -10.66 13.56
N ALA A 66 0.66 -10.69 12.27
CA ALA A 66 0.13 -11.67 11.32
C ALA A 66 0.47 -13.11 11.73
N TYR A 67 1.70 -13.35 12.17
CA TYR A 67 2.15 -14.65 12.66
C TYR A 67 1.33 -15.09 13.89
N VAL A 68 1.25 -14.26 14.93
CA VAL A 68 0.50 -14.55 16.16
C VAL A 68 -0.98 -14.75 15.87
N LYS A 69 -1.57 -13.90 15.03
CA LYS A 69 -2.97 -13.99 14.62
C LYS A 69 -3.28 -15.34 13.95
N ALA A 70 -2.37 -15.86 13.12
CA ALA A 70 -2.60 -17.13 12.43
C ALA A 70 -2.75 -18.34 13.37
N TYR A 71 -2.15 -18.30 14.56
CA TYR A 71 -2.31 -19.32 15.59
C TYR A 71 -3.60 -19.15 16.39
N HIS A 72 -3.92 -17.92 16.81
CA HIS A 72 -4.99 -17.68 17.79
C HIS A 72 -6.34 -17.29 17.20
N ALA A 73 -6.35 -16.56 16.10
CA ALA A 73 -7.56 -16.01 15.50
C ALA A 73 -7.45 -15.98 13.95
N PRO A 74 -7.30 -17.15 13.31
CA PRO A 74 -7.22 -17.21 11.85
C PRO A 74 -8.55 -16.82 11.23
N SER A 75 -8.48 -16.10 10.11
CA SER A 75 -9.67 -15.64 9.39
C SER A 75 -10.40 -16.83 8.74
N HIS A 76 -9.62 -17.75 8.18
CA HIS A 76 -10.09 -18.99 7.59
C HIS A 76 -9.20 -20.13 8.07
N SER A 77 -9.75 -21.03 8.89
CA SER A 77 -8.96 -22.08 9.56
C SER A 77 -8.36 -23.10 8.58
N ARG A 78 -9.01 -23.29 7.42
CA ARG A 78 -8.61 -24.21 6.34
C ARG A 78 -7.55 -23.64 5.40
N ASP A 79 -7.39 -22.31 5.35
CA ASP A 79 -6.40 -21.62 4.52
C ASP A 79 -5.14 -21.23 5.32
N ARG A 80 -4.69 -22.15 6.18
CA ARG A 80 -3.44 -22.04 6.91
C ARG A 80 -2.46 -23.08 6.41
N THR A 81 -1.24 -22.64 6.15
CA THR A 81 -0.15 -23.52 5.73
C THR A 81 0.99 -23.42 6.74
N PHE A 82 1.33 -24.55 7.36
CA PHE A 82 2.47 -24.67 8.27
C PHE A 82 3.53 -25.55 7.61
N SER A 83 4.76 -25.06 7.54
CA SER A 83 5.90 -25.82 7.01
C SER A 83 6.58 -26.71 8.05
N GLY A 84 6.31 -26.46 9.34
CA GLY A 84 7.02 -27.09 10.46
C GLY A 84 8.30 -26.34 10.86
N SER A 85 8.72 -25.32 10.11
CA SER A 85 9.82 -24.42 10.46
C SER A 85 9.29 -23.05 10.87
N ALA A 86 9.49 -22.67 12.13
CA ALA A 86 8.97 -21.41 12.68
C ALA A 86 9.50 -20.18 11.92
N LEU A 87 10.77 -20.18 11.54
CA LEU A 87 11.38 -19.09 10.78
C LEU A 87 10.78 -18.99 9.37
N TYR A 88 10.56 -20.13 8.71
CA TYR A 88 9.97 -20.14 7.37
C TYR A 88 8.51 -19.66 7.40
N ASP A 89 7.73 -20.15 8.37
CA ASP A 89 6.32 -19.77 8.57
C ASP A 89 6.18 -18.27 8.90
N PHE A 90 7.16 -17.70 9.61
CA PHE A 90 7.22 -16.25 9.88
C PHE A 90 7.48 -15.44 8.61
N LEU A 91 8.41 -15.86 7.77
CA LEU A 91 8.78 -15.15 6.55
C LEU A 91 7.73 -15.25 5.44
N MET A 92 7.15 -16.44 5.26
CA MET A 92 6.15 -16.68 4.22
C MET A 92 4.73 -16.26 4.65
N GLY A 93 4.49 -16.23 5.96
CA GLY A 93 3.15 -16.09 6.52
C GLY A 93 2.38 -17.42 6.50
N ILE A 94 1.54 -17.62 7.52
CA ILE A 94 0.76 -18.85 7.70
C ILE A 94 -0.63 -18.72 7.06
N GLU A 95 -1.30 -17.58 7.27
CA GLU A 95 -2.62 -17.33 6.67
C GLU A 95 -2.50 -16.92 5.20
N PHE A 96 -3.28 -17.56 4.33
CA PHE A 96 -3.28 -17.20 2.92
C PHE A 96 -3.89 -15.81 2.67
N ASN A 97 -4.96 -15.43 3.35
CA ASN A 97 -5.57 -14.09 3.26
C ASN A 97 -6.02 -13.61 4.66
N PRO A 98 -5.11 -13.00 5.44
CA PRO A 98 -5.45 -12.49 6.77
C PRO A 98 -6.38 -11.28 6.66
N ARG A 99 -7.46 -11.29 7.45
CA ARG A 99 -8.51 -10.27 7.42
C ARG A 99 -8.84 -9.70 8.80
N PHE A 100 -9.33 -8.46 8.79
CA PHE A 100 -10.14 -7.93 9.88
C PHE A 100 -11.62 -7.99 9.47
N GLY A 101 -12.39 -8.82 10.18
CA GLY A 101 -13.78 -9.11 9.80
C GLY A 101 -13.86 -9.67 8.38
N GLN A 102 -14.97 -9.38 7.70
CA GLN A 102 -15.25 -9.94 6.36
C GLN A 102 -14.73 -9.06 5.20
N GLY A 103 -14.61 -7.75 5.42
CA GLY A 103 -14.39 -6.77 4.35
C GLY A 103 -12.96 -6.24 4.20
N TRP A 104 -12.09 -6.43 5.18
CA TRP A 104 -10.74 -5.87 5.17
C TRP A 104 -9.68 -6.94 5.02
N ASP A 105 -9.12 -7.05 3.83
CA ASP A 105 -8.00 -7.93 3.52
C ASP A 105 -6.66 -7.21 3.68
N TRP A 106 -5.75 -7.77 4.46
CA TRP A 106 -4.48 -7.09 4.76
C TRP A 106 -3.58 -7.04 3.55
N LYS A 107 -3.54 -8.09 2.73
CA LYS A 107 -2.65 -8.16 1.56
C LYS A 107 -3.09 -7.14 0.52
N LEU A 108 -4.38 -7.15 0.19
CA LEU A 108 -4.93 -6.19 -0.76
C LEU A 108 -4.79 -4.76 -0.25
N PHE A 109 -5.10 -4.52 1.03
CA PHE A 109 -5.00 -3.19 1.63
C PHE A 109 -3.58 -2.65 1.55
N HIS A 110 -2.57 -3.37 2.04
CA HIS A 110 -1.20 -2.88 2.10
C HIS A 110 -0.56 -2.70 0.72
N ASN A 111 -0.87 -3.61 -0.22
CA ASN A 111 -0.39 -3.50 -1.58
C ASN A 111 -0.98 -2.26 -2.27
N GLY A 112 -2.30 -2.14 -2.28
CA GLY A 112 -2.99 -1.09 -3.01
C GLY A 112 -2.89 0.27 -2.33
N ARG A 113 -3.15 0.37 -1.02
CA ARG A 113 -3.36 1.65 -0.34
C ARG A 113 -2.04 2.31 0.07
N PRO A 114 -1.38 1.98 1.20
CA PRO A 114 -0.15 2.66 1.61
C PRO A 114 1.01 2.43 0.62
N GLY A 115 1.01 1.32 -0.13
CA GLY A 115 2.00 1.06 -1.18
C GLY A 115 1.80 1.92 -2.44
N ILE A 116 0.92 1.49 -3.34
CA ILE A 116 0.78 2.08 -4.67
C ILE A 116 0.25 3.53 -4.65
N ILE A 117 -0.72 3.88 -3.78
CA ILE A 117 -1.14 5.30 -3.63
C ILE A 117 0.01 6.12 -3.04
N GLY A 118 0.71 5.58 -2.04
CA GLY A 118 1.87 6.22 -1.41
C GLY A 118 2.95 6.60 -2.41
N TRP A 119 3.19 5.74 -3.41
CA TRP A 119 4.15 6.01 -4.48
C TRP A 119 3.83 7.30 -5.27
N SER A 120 2.56 7.56 -5.57
CA SER A 120 2.15 8.82 -6.23
C SER A 120 2.51 10.04 -5.39
N LEU A 121 2.30 9.98 -4.07
CA LEU A 121 2.63 11.09 -3.17
C LEU A 121 4.14 11.28 -3.03
N ILE A 122 4.92 10.20 -2.99
CA ILE A 122 6.39 10.25 -2.97
C ILE A 122 6.90 11.00 -4.21
N ASN A 123 6.39 10.64 -5.39
CA ASN A 123 6.74 11.26 -6.66
C ASN A 123 6.47 12.76 -6.69
N ILE A 124 5.25 13.17 -6.34
CA ILE A 124 4.86 14.58 -6.22
C ILE A 124 5.79 15.31 -5.25
N SER A 125 6.11 14.68 -4.10
CA SER A 125 6.91 15.29 -3.06
C SER A 125 8.37 15.51 -3.47
N TYR A 126 8.98 14.54 -4.16
CA TYR A 126 10.33 14.73 -4.73
C TYR A 126 10.34 15.78 -5.84
N GLY A 127 9.27 15.87 -6.65
CA GLY A 127 9.15 16.91 -7.67
C GLY A 127 9.09 18.31 -7.05
N ALA A 128 8.30 18.44 -5.98
CA ALA A 128 8.22 19.68 -5.21
C ALA A 128 9.55 20.03 -4.52
N LEU A 129 10.25 19.04 -3.95
CA LEU A 129 11.55 19.26 -3.33
C LEU A 129 12.59 19.74 -4.36
N GLN A 130 12.62 19.14 -5.56
CA GLN A 130 13.52 19.58 -6.64
C GLN A 130 13.26 21.06 -6.98
N TYR A 131 12.00 21.44 -7.14
CA TYR A 131 11.62 22.83 -7.42
C TYR A 131 12.06 23.77 -6.30
N GLN A 132 11.89 23.39 -5.03
CA GLN A 132 12.26 24.22 -3.89
C GLN A 132 13.78 24.40 -3.74
N ILE A 133 14.59 23.39 -4.09
CA ILE A 133 16.05 23.46 -3.99
C ILE A 133 16.65 24.19 -5.19
N HIS A 134 16.15 23.94 -6.40
CA HIS A 134 16.81 24.40 -7.64
C HIS A 134 16.06 25.53 -8.35
N GLY A 135 14.81 25.81 -7.99
CA GLY A 135 13.95 26.80 -8.66
C GLY A 135 13.32 26.34 -9.98
N TYR A 136 13.59 25.10 -10.42
CA TYR A 136 13.04 24.51 -11.63
C TYR A 136 12.89 22.99 -11.49
N ILE A 137 12.02 22.39 -12.32
CA ILE A 137 11.82 20.94 -12.42
C ILE A 137 12.46 20.47 -13.72
N THR A 138 13.25 19.39 -13.69
CA THR A 138 13.90 18.86 -14.90
C THR A 138 12.91 18.10 -15.78
N ASN A 139 13.16 18.06 -17.09
CA ASN A 139 12.35 17.26 -18.02
C ASN A 139 12.29 15.78 -17.60
N SER A 140 13.41 15.21 -17.14
CA SER A 140 13.45 13.84 -16.62
C SER A 140 12.54 13.64 -15.41
N MET A 141 12.45 14.63 -14.52
CA MET A 141 11.57 14.57 -13.36
C MET A 141 10.09 14.64 -13.76
N VAL A 142 9.75 15.46 -14.75
CA VAL A 142 8.39 15.50 -15.32
C VAL A 142 8.04 14.15 -15.94
N LEU A 143 8.92 13.59 -16.76
CA LEU A 143 8.68 12.31 -17.44
C LEU A 143 8.50 11.15 -16.46
N ILE A 144 9.34 11.04 -15.43
CA ILE A 144 9.24 9.94 -14.46
C ILE A 144 7.95 10.04 -13.64
N ASN A 145 7.56 11.24 -13.22
CA ASN A 145 6.30 11.48 -12.51
C ASN A 145 5.10 11.11 -13.38
N LEU A 146 5.11 11.54 -14.65
CA LEU A 146 4.04 11.24 -15.59
C LEU A 146 3.91 9.74 -15.85
N PHE A 147 5.00 9.06 -16.20
CA PHE A 147 4.95 7.63 -16.51
C PHE A 147 4.56 6.77 -15.31
N GLN A 148 5.05 7.11 -14.12
CA GLN A 148 4.68 6.40 -12.91
C GLN A 148 3.23 6.72 -12.49
N ALA A 149 2.74 7.94 -12.71
CA ALA A 149 1.32 8.26 -12.50
C ALA A 149 0.41 7.46 -13.45
N VAL A 150 0.78 7.35 -14.73
CA VAL A 150 0.05 6.51 -15.70
C VAL A 150 0.01 5.05 -15.24
N TYR A 151 1.15 4.51 -14.80
CA TYR A 151 1.23 3.15 -14.26
C TYR A 151 0.31 2.95 -13.04
N VAL A 152 0.33 3.88 -12.08
CA VAL A 152 -0.49 3.79 -10.87
C VAL A 152 -1.98 3.86 -11.21
N VAL A 153 -2.38 4.74 -12.13
CA VAL A 153 -3.77 4.84 -12.58
C VAL A 153 -4.19 3.57 -13.30
N ASP A 154 -3.38 3.05 -14.21
CA ASP A 154 -3.64 1.79 -14.91
C ASP A 154 -3.81 0.61 -13.94
N PHE A 155 -2.94 0.51 -12.92
CA PHE A 155 -3.06 -0.47 -11.84
C PHE A 155 -4.42 -0.41 -11.14
N PHE A 156 -4.92 0.79 -10.83
CA PHE A 156 -6.21 0.93 -10.14
C PHE A 156 -7.43 0.82 -11.05
N VAL A 157 -7.30 1.16 -12.33
CA VAL A 157 -8.35 0.90 -13.32
C VAL A 157 -8.55 -0.61 -13.48
N ASN A 158 -7.46 -1.38 -13.44
CA ASN A 158 -7.47 -2.83 -13.55
C ASN A 158 -7.40 -3.56 -12.19
N GLU A 159 -7.76 -2.91 -11.07
CA GLU A 159 -7.63 -3.47 -9.71
C GLU A 159 -8.44 -4.77 -9.51
N SER A 160 -9.49 -4.97 -10.29
CA SER A 160 -10.34 -6.16 -10.21
C SER A 160 -9.86 -7.37 -11.02
N TRP A 161 -8.82 -7.20 -11.86
CA TRP A 161 -8.33 -8.22 -12.78
C TRP A 161 -7.21 -9.05 -12.17
#